data_AF-A0A9D9D263-F1
#
_entry.id   AF-A0A9D9D263-F1
#
_cell.length_a   1.000
_cell.length_b   1.000
_cell.length_c   1.000
_cell.angle_alpha   90.00
_cell.angle_beta   90.00
_cell.angle_gamma   90.00
#
_symmetry.space_group_name_H-M   'P 1'
#
loop_
_entity.id
_entity.type
_entity.pdbx_description
1 polymer ?
#
loop_
_entity_poly.entity_id
_entity_poly.type
_entity_poly.pdbx_seq_one_letter_code
_entity_poly.pdbx_strand_id
1 'polypeptide(L)'
;MKRLILLSLSFLLTYYNCSTKLILRPITKFVTSGSTVIYKESDLVIAEQFIVTNIGNLQIFLSKDPDNEVLNLLMAQALCAYVTGFVEDYDTSRAIRLYNRAFKHALNALPPNLRFEESVKIPQFESILNNCLKKHIPALFWIGFSWSNLILHNLDDPTSLVNLAKVEMIMRKVESTYPEYNNGAVYLFFGAYYCSKPIMFGGNPELGKEYFEKCIKLNGKDYLLPKVYMARYYAVQMMDKELFNKLLNEVINTKTNNKEYNLMNAIAKRKARLFLEKEKLFFPEVEYE
;
A
#
# COMPACT_ATOMS: atom_id res chain seq x y z
N MET A 1 -75.17 0.09 2.45
CA MET A 1 -74.18 1.19 2.35
C MET A 1 -73.10 0.95 3.40
N LYS A 2 -72.08 0.13 3.11
CA LYS A 2 -70.72 0.57 2.74
C LYS A 2 -70.20 1.78 3.53
N ARG A 3 -69.34 1.52 4.53
CA ARG A 3 -68.03 2.17 4.72
C ARG A 3 -67.23 1.41 5.78
N LEU A 4 -66.28 0.59 5.31
CA LEU A 4 -65.17 0.06 6.09
C LEU A 4 -64.32 1.23 6.60
N ILE A 5 -64.08 1.28 7.91
CA ILE A 5 -63.00 2.09 8.47
C ILE A 5 -61.73 1.25 8.36
N LEU A 6 -61.03 1.38 7.23
CA LEU A 6 -59.61 1.01 7.14
C LEU A 6 -58.83 2.06 7.96
N LEU A 7 -58.59 1.76 9.23
CA LEU A 7 -57.57 2.46 10.01
C LEU A 7 -56.21 2.09 9.41
N SER A 8 -55.64 3.06 8.71
CA SER A 8 -54.35 3.03 8.04
C SER A 8 -53.22 2.67 9.01
N LEU A 9 -52.85 1.39 9.04
CA LEU A 9 -51.63 0.87 9.66
C LEU A 9 -50.41 1.17 8.76
N SER A 10 -50.22 2.43 8.38
CA SER A 10 -49.19 2.85 7.40
C SER A 10 -48.46 4.11 7.84
N PHE A 11 -48.00 4.15 9.10
CA PHE A 11 -47.18 5.27 9.59
C PHE A 11 -46.08 4.83 10.58
N LEU A 12 -45.45 3.67 10.37
CA LEU A 12 -44.41 3.14 11.27
C LEU A 12 -43.20 2.49 10.57
N LEU A 13 -42.90 2.84 9.32
CA LEU A 13 -41.76 2.26 8.58
C LEU A 13 -40.71 3.26 8.06
N THR A 14 -40.72 4.52 8.48
CA THR A 14 -39.76 5.53 7.96
C THR A 14 -38.60 5.89 8.90
N TYR A 15 -38.31 5.11 9.96
CA TYR A 15 -37.22 5.40 10.91
C TYR A 15 -36.13 4.31 11.03
N TYR A 16 -35.87 3.49 10.00
CA TYR A 16 -34.76 2.51 10.01
C TYR A 16 -33.49 2.94 9.25
N ASN A 17 -33.33 4.22 8.90
CA ASN A 17 -32.07 4.73 8.31
C ASN A 17 -31.09 5.31 9.35
N CYS A 18 -31.33 5.08 10.64
CA CYS A 18 -30.49 5.61 11.71
C CYS A 18 -29.96 4.47 12.62
N SER A 19 -28.98 3.67 12.19
CA SER A 19 -28.08 2.98 13.14
C SER A 19 -26.84 2.28 12.56
N THR A 20 -26.69 2.05 11.24
CA THR A 20 -25.53 1.30 10.71
C THR A 20 -24.21 2.00 11.02
N LYS A 21 -24.14 3.33 10.87
CA LYS A 21 -22.95 4.13 11.24
C LYS A 21 -22.62 4.09 12.74
N LEU A 22 -23.61 3.85 13.62
CA LEU A 22 -23.39 3.77 15.07
C LEU A 22 -22.83 2.39 15.48
N ILE A 23 -23.28 1.33 14.82
CA ILE A 23 -22.85 -0.06 15.05
C ILE A 23 -21.45 -0.33 14.47
N LEU A 24 -21.04 0.43 13.44
CA LEU A 24 -19.73 0.26 12.80
C LEU A 24 -18.56 0.91 13.55
N ARG A 25 -18.80 1.87 14.45
CA ARG A 25 -17.72 2.56 15.21
C ARG A 25 -16.94 1.62 16.16
N PRO A 26 -17.58 0.73 16.93
CA PRO A 26 -16.86 -0.29 17.70
C PRO A 26 -16.08 -1.27 16.81
N ILE A 27 -16.65 -1.63 15.66
CA ILE A 27 -16.03 -2.55 14.70
C ILE A 27 -14.77 -1.95 14.09
N THR A 28 -14.82 -0.68 13.64
CA THR A 28 -13.63 -0.01 13.09
C THR A 28 -12.54 0.12 14.15
N LYS A 29 -12.88 0.48 15.40
CA LYS A 29 -11.92 0.49 16.51
C LYS A 29 -11.30 -0.90 16.75
N PHE A 30 -12.11 -1.95 16.82
CA PHE A 30 -11.64 -3.32 16.99
C PHE A 30 -10.65 -3.72 15.88
N VAL A 31 -10.98 -3.47 14.62
CA VAL A 31 -10.09 -3.78 13.49
C VAL A 31 -8.80 -2.96 13.57
N THR A 32 -8.88 -1.66 13.88
CA THR A 32 -7.66 -0.82 14.03
C THR A 32 -6.76 -1.27 15.18
N SER A 33 -7.33 -1.72 16.31
CA SER A 33 -6.55 -2.28 17.41
C SER A 33 -5.98 -3.66 17.05
N GLY A 34 -6.72 -4.49 16.33
CA GLY A 34 -6.20 -5.76 15.80
C GLY A 34 -5.02 -5.55 14.84
N SER A 35 -5.07 -4.49 14.01
CA SER A 35 -3.97 -4.17 13.10
C SER A 35 -2.68 -3.71 13.81
N THR A 36 -2.75 -3.15 15.02
CA THR A 36 -1.52 -2.83 15.78
C THR A 36 -0.92 -4.06 16.44
N VAL A 37 -1.76 -5.02 16.85
CA VAL A 37 -1.30 -6.30 17.42
C VAL A 37 -0.59 -7.13 16.36
N ILE A 38 -1.11 -7.20 15.13
CA ILE A 38 -0.50 -8.04 14.10
C ILE A 38 0.90 -7.60 13.69
N TYR A 39 1.26 -6.31 13.83
CA TYR A 39 2.64 -5.86 13.57
C TYR A 39 3.68 -6.52 14.48
N LYS A 40 3.24 -7.02 15.65
CA LYS A 40 4.08 -7.73 16.62
C LYS A 40 4.20 -9.22 16.35
N GLU A 41 3.41 -9.75 15.42
CA GLU A 41 3.45 -11.15 15.03
C GLU A 41 4.70 -11.42 14.19
N SER A 42 5.48 -12.43 14.58
CA SER A 42 6.68 -12.85 13.85
C SER A 42 6.45 -14.10 12.99
N ASP A 43 5.41 -14.87 13.31
CA ASP A 43 5.02 -16.05 12.54
C ASP A 43 4.25 -15.62 11.28
N LEU A 44 4.84 -15.88 10.12
CA LEU A 44 4.28 -15.47 8.84
C LEU A 44 3.01 -16.26 8.48
N VAL A 45 2.83 -17.49 8.95
CA VAL A 45 1.62 -18.28 8.67
C VAL A 45 0.45 -17.73 9.47
N ILE A 46 0.67 -17.42 10.76
CA ILE A 46 -0.34 -16.78 11.61
C ILE A 46 -0.70 -15.40 11.04
N ALA A 47 0.30 -14.61 10.65
CA ALA A 47 0.09 -13.30 10.07
C ALA A 47 -0.70 -13.34 8.76
N GLU A 48 -0.37 -14.26 7.85
CA GLU A 48 -1.09 -14.44 6.59
C GLU A 48 -2.55 -14.78 6.85
N GLN A 49 -2.80 -15.78 7.70
CA GLN A 49 -4.15 -16.24 8.03
C GLN A 49 -4.99 -15.11 8.66
N PHE A 50 -4.38 -14.33 9.55
CA PHE A 50 -5.03 -13.17 10.15
C PHE A 50 -5.41 -12.14 9.09
N ILE A 51 -4.49 -11.76 8.20
CA ILE A 51 -4.74 -10.76 7.16
C ILE A 51 -5.86 -11.23 6.21
N VAL A 52 -5.79 -12.47 5.73
CA VAL A 52 -6.80 -13.06 4.83
C VAL A 52 -8.18 -13.10 5.49
N THR A 53 -8.24 -13.50 6.77
CA THR A 53 -9.49 -13.52 7.54
C THR A 53 -10.09 -12.11 7.68
N ASN A 54 -9.25 -11.11 7.95
CA ASN A 54 -9.70 -9.73 8.08
C ASN A 54 -10.16 -9.14 6.74
N ILE A 55 -9.55 -9.50 5.61
CA ILE A 55 -10.07 -9.15 4.27
C ILE A 55 -11.50 -9.69 4.12
N GLY A 56 -11.75 -10.95 4.51
CA GLY A 56 -13.10 -11.54 4.48
C GLY A 56 -14.10 -10.78 5.35
N ASN A 57 -13.72 -10.44 6.58
CA ASN A 57 -14.58 -9.68 7.51
C ASN A 57 -14.89 -8.27 6.99
N LEU A 58 -13.88 -7.56 6.50
CA LEU A 58 -14.05 -6.23 5.91
C LEU A 58 -14.96 -6.27 4.67
N GLN A 59 -14.89 -7.34 3.87
CA GLN A 59 -15.80 -7.54 2.74
C GLN A 59 -17.27 -7.65 3.22
N ILE A 60 -17.52 -8.37 4.31
CA ILE A 60 -18.86 -8.49 4.90
C ILE A 60 -19.34 -7.13 5.41
N PHE A 61 -18.49 -6.37 6.11
CA PHE A 61 -18.86 -5.04 6.63
C PHE A 61 -19.13 -4.04 5.50
N LEU A 62 -18.28 -4.02 4.47
CA LEU A 62 -18.47 -3.18 3.29
C LEU A 62 -19.71 -3.56 2.48
N SER A 63 -20.18 -4.81 2.54
CA SER A 63 -21.47 -5.17 1.92
C SER A 63 -22.68 -4.46 2.56
N LYS A 64 -22.52 -3.94 3.79
CA LYS A 64 -23.56 -3.21 4.52
C LYS A 64 -23.40 -1.69 4.46
N ASP A 65 -22.16 -1.20 4.32
CA ASP A 65 -21.84 0.22 4.18
C ASP A 65 -20.71 0.42 3.15
N PRO A 66 -21.00 0.32 1.84
CA PRO A 66 -19.97 0.30 0.78
C PRO A 66 -19.13 1.58 0.71
N ASP A 67 -19.72 2.72 1.12
CA ASP A 67 -19.09 4.04 1.09
C ASP A 67 -18.36 4.40 2.39
N ASN A 68 -18.24 3.48 3.34
CA ASN A 68 -17.55 3.75 4.59
C ASN A 68 -16.06 4.00 4.37
N GLU A 69 -15.62 5.25 4.54
CA GLU A 69 -14.23 5.68 4.29
C GLU A 69 -13.21 4.86 5.10
N VAL A 70 -13.51 4.57 6.37
CA VAL A 70 -12.61 3.86 7.27
C VAL A 70 -12.50 2.38 6.89
N LEU A 71 -13.61 1.70 6.58
CA LEU A 71 -13.58 0.30 6.16
C LEU A 71 -12.88 0.14 4.81
N ASN A 72 -13.07 1.09 3.89
CA ASN A 72 -12.37 1.11 2.61
C ASN A 72 -10.86 1.32 2.79
N LEU A 73 -10.44 2.21 3.70
CA LEU A 73 -9.02 2.39 4.04
C LEU A 73 -8.40 1.11 4.60
N LEU A 74 -9.09 0.46 5.56
CA LEU A 74 -8.65 -0.79 6.17
C LEU A 74 -8.57 -1.94 5.14
N MET A 75 -9.51 -2.00 4.21
CA MET A 75 -9.50 -2.99 3.13
C MET A 75 -8.32 -2.76 2.18
N ALA A 76 -8.06 -1.51 1.79
CA ALA A 76 -6.90 -1.17 0.95
C ALA A 76 -5.58 -1.54 1.64
N GLN A 77 -5.44 -1.22 2.93
CA GLN A 77 -4.30 -1.60 3.76
C GLN A 77 -4.11 -3.12 3.83
N ALA A 78 -5.15 -3.86 4.16
CA ALA A 78 -5.09 -5.32 4.29
C ALA A 78 -4.74 -6.00 2.97
N LEU A 79 -5.33 -5.55 1.86
CA LEU A 79 -5.00 -6.04 0.52
C LEU A 79 -3.54 -5.74 0.17
N CYS A 80 -3.05 -4.51 0.37
CA CYS A 80 -1.65 -4.18 0.08
C CYS A 80 -0.69 -4.99 0.97
N ALA A 81 -0.97 -5.11 2.27
CA ALA A 81 -0.16 -5.92 3.19
C ALA A 81 -0.13 -7.39 2.77
N TYR A 82 -1.27 -7.96 2.36
CA TYR A 82 -1.34 -9.33 1.86
C TYR A 82 -0.50 -9.50 0.58
N VAL A 83 -0.66 -8.59 -0.38
CA VAL A 83 0.05 -8.69 -1.67
C VAL A 83 1.55 -8.54 -1.49
N THR A 84 1.99 -7.48 -0.82
CA THR A 84 3.40 -7.20 -0.57
C THR A 84 4.05 -8.29 0.27
N GLY A 85 3.34 -8.78 1.30
CA GLY A 85 3.85 -9.81 2.17
C GLY A 85 3.97 -11.16 1.47
N PHE A 86 2.92 -11.59 0.77
CA PHE A 86 2.67 -13.03 0.54
C PHE A 86 2.38 -13.41 -0.93
N VAL A 87 2.18 -12.45 -1.84
CA VAL A 87 1.72 -12.76 -3.22
C VAL A 87 2.71 -12.31 -4.29
N GLU A 88 3.17 -11.07 -4.25
CA GLU A 88 3.86 -10.43 -5.38
C GLU A 88 5.16 -11.13 -5.81
N ASP A 89 5.89 -11.76 -4.88
CA ASP A 89 7.16 -12.42 -5.21
C ASP A 89 6.98 -13.81 -5.86
N TYR A 90 5.74 -14.31 -5.92
CA TYR A 90 5.39 -15.67 -6.37
C TYR A 90 4.37 -15.69 -7.52
N ASP A 91 3.40 -14.77 -7.52
CA ASP A 91 2.33 -14.70 -8.52
C ASP A 91 2.00 -13.24 -8.88
N THR A 92 2.74 -12.71 -9.86
CA THR A 92 2.59 -11.34 -10.37
C THR A 92 1.18 -11.08 -10.90
N SER A 93 0.58 -12.04 -11.61
CA SER A 93 -0.76 -11.88 -12.18
C SER A 93 -1.82 -11.71 -11.12
N ARG A 94 -1.74 -12.49 -10.03
CA ARG A 94 -2.64 -12.35 -8.88
C ARG A 94 -2.35 -11.08 -8.10
N ALA A 95 -1.09 -10.68 -7.94
CA ALA A 95 -0.71 -9.44 -7.30
C ALA A 95 -1.35 -8.22 -7.98
N ILE A 96 -1.29 -8.13 -9.31
CA ILE A 96 -1.92 -7.05 -10.09
C ILE A 96 -3.42 -6.97 -9.83
N ARG A 97 -4.15 -8.11 -9.87
CA ARG A 97 -5.59 -8.13 -9.59
C ARG A 97 -5.93 -7.63 -8.18
N LEU A 98 -5.11 -7.98 -7.19
CA LEU A 98 -5.31 -7.57 -5.80
C LEU A 98 -4.91 -6.11 -5.57
N TYR A 99 -3.84 -5.61 -6.20
CA TYR A 99 -3.50 -4.19 -6.17
C TYR A 99 -4.59 -3.33 -6.80
N ASN A 100 -5.23 -3.78 -7.89
CA ASN A 100 -6.37 -3.09 -8.49
C ASN A 100 -7.55 -3.00 -7.52
N ARG A 101 -7.84 -4.07 -6.77
CA ARG A 101 -8.85 -4.02 -5.70
C ARG A 101 -8.45 -3.03 -4.61
N ALA A 102 -7.19 -3.05 -4.18
CA ALA A 102 -6.69 -2.14 -3.15
C ALA A 102 -6.81 -0.67 -3.59
N PHE A 103 -6.47 -0.37 -4.84
CA PHE A 103 -6.59 0.96 -5.43
C PHE A 103 -8.03 1.49 -5.41
N LYS A 104 -9.00 0.67 -5.82
CA LYS A 104 -10.42 1.04 -5.77
C LYS A 104 -10.90 1.33 -4.34
N HIS A 105 -10.51 0.50 -3.38
CA HIS A 105 -10.83 0.75 -1.98
C HIS A 105 -10.11 2.00 -1.43
N ALA A 106 -8.86 2.24 -1.83
CA ALA A 106 -8.13 3.43 -1.41
C ALA A 106 -8.76 4.73 -1.96
N LEU A 107 -9.29 4.71 -3.20
CA LEU A 107 -10.10 5.80 -3.75
C LEU A 107 -11.39 6.00 -2.95
N ASN A 108 -12.11 4.92 -2.62
CA ASN A 108 -13.33 5.00 -1.82
C ASN A 108 -13.09 5.44 -0.37
N ALA A 109 -11.86 5.34 0.12
CA ALA A 109 -11.45 5.88 1.42
C ALA A 109 -11.35 7.42 1.43
N LEU A 110 -11.35 8.08 0.28
CA LEU A 110 -11.53 9.52 0.19
C LEU A 110 -13.02 9.89 0.26
N PRO A 111 -13.37 11.05 0.84
CA PRO A 111 -14.73 11.55 0.78
C PRO A 111 -15.14 11.80 -0.68
N PRO A 112 -16.43 11.67 -1.04
CA PRO A 112 -16.88 11.69 -2.43
C PRO A 112 -16.40 12.88 -3.27
N ASN A 113 -16.28 14.07 -2.66
CA ASN A 113 -15.81 15.29 -3.34
C ASN A 113 -14.30 15.33 -3.62
N LEU A 114 -13.53 14.39 -3.09
CA LEU A 114 -12.09 14.24 -3.33
C LEU A 114 -11.75 12.97 -4.13
N ARG A 115 -12.76 12.14 -4.46
CA ARG A 115 -12.57 10.97 -5.33
C ARG A 115 -12.31 11.43 -6.77
N PHE A 116 -11.59 10.62 -7.52
CA PHE A 116 -11.27 10.89 -8.92
C PHE A 116 -11.18 9.60 -9.71
N GLU A 117 -11.34 9.73 -11.02
CA GLU A 117 -11.09 8.65 -11.98
C GLU A 117 -9.65 8.74 -12.51
N GLU A 118 -9.11 7.61 -12.97
CA GLU A 118 -7.77 7.57 -13.57
C GLU A 118 -7.64 8.54 -14.76
N SER A 119 -8.72 8.78 -15.49
CA SER A 119 -8.81 9.69 -16.65
C SER A 119 -8.75 11.18 -16.28
N VAL A 120 -8.77 11.55 -15.00
CA VAL A 120 -8.80 12.94 -14.54
C VAL A 120 -7.67 13.78 -15.16
N LYS A 121 -8.00 14.99 -15.63
CA LYS A 121 -7.01 15.91 -16.21
C LYS A 121 -6.16 16.54 -15.11
N ILE A 122 -4.89 16.82 -15.40
CA ILE A 122 -3.93 17.35 -14.43
C ILE A 122 -4.45 18.59 -13.67
N PRO A 123 -5.03 19.63 -14.30
CA PRO A 123 -5.50 20.81 -13.55
C PRO A 123 -6.61 20.50 -12.53
N GLN A 124 -7.55 19.62 -12.88
CA GLN A 124 -8.60 19.17 -11.94
C GLN A 124 -8.00 18.31 -10.82
N PHE A 125 -7.03 17.47 -11.17
CA PHE A 125 -6.34 16.62 -10.22
C PHE A 125 -5.55 17.43 -9.18
N GLU A 126 -4.83 18.47 -9.61
CA GLU A 126 -4.14 19.42 -8.72
C GLU A 126 -5.12 20.09 -7.76
N SER A 127 -6.28 20.52 -8.25
CA SER A 127 -7.34 21.10 -7.41
C SER A 127 -7.81 20.12 -6.33
N ILE A 128 -8.01 18.85 -6.68
CA ILE A 128 -8.39 17.80 -5.72
C ILE A 128 -7.29 17.60 -4.67
N LEU A 129 -6.03 17.48 -5.08
CA LEU A 129 -4.90 17.30 -4.16
C LEU A 129 -4.68 18.50 -3.23
N ASN A 130 -4.93 19.71 -3.71
CA ASN A 130 -4.84 20.94 -2.90
C ASN A 130 -5.90 20.96 -1.79
N ASN A 131 -7.10 20.41 -2.04
CA ASN A 131 -8.15 20.26 -1.05
C ASN A 131 -7.93 19.08 -0.08
N CYS A 132 -6.90 18.26 -0.30
CA CYS A 132 -6.57 17.18 0.61
C CYS A 132 -5.80 17.67 1.85
N LEU A 133 -6.32 17.29 3.03
CA LEU A 133 -5.75 17.62 4.35
C LEU A 133 -4.98 16.43 4.93
N LYS A 134 -4.27 16.65 6.04
CA LYS A 134 -3.51 15.61 6.76
C LYS A 134 -4.32 14.33 7.04
N LYS A 135 -5.61 14.45 7.35
CA LYS A 135 -6.50 13.29 7.58
C LYS A 135 -6.72 12.39 6.35
N HIS A 136 -6.48 12.91 5.14
CA HIS A 136 -6.62 12.16 3.88
C HIS A 136 -5.31 11.48 3.45
N ILE A 137 -4.18 11.78 4.10
CA ILE A 137 -2.87 11.22 3.76
C ILE A 137 -2.86 9.68 3.79
N PRO A 138 -3.49 8.99 4.76
CA PRO A 138 -3.59 7.54 4.71
C PRO A 138 -4.17 7.02 3.38
N ALA A 139 -5.30 7.59 2.94
CA ALA A 139 -5.94 7.20 1.67
C ALA A 139 -5.03 7.55 0.48
N LEU A 140 -4.49 8.78 0.43
CA LEU A 140 -3.57 9.19 -0.63
C LEU A 140 -2.34 8.28 -0.74
N PHE A 141 -1.71 7.92 0.38
CA PHE A 141 -0.59 7.00 0.36
C PHE A 141 -0.97 5.65 -0.25
N TRP A 142 -2.08 5.05 0.17
CA TRP A 142 -2.49 3.74 -0.36
C TRP A 142 -2.98 3.80 -1.79
N ILE A 143 -3.53 4.92 -2.24
CA ILE A 143 -3.80 5.19 -3.67
C ILE A 143 -2.48 5.19 -4.43
N GLY A 144 -1.50 6.02 -4.04
CA GLY A 144 -0.21 6.08 -4.72
C GLY A 144 0.53 4.73 -4.71
N PHE A 145 0.54 4.04 -3.56
CA PHE A 145 1.19 2.75 -3.40
C PHE A 145 0.57 1.68 -4.30
N SER A 146 -0.74 1.49 -4.25
CA SER A 146 -1.40 0.47 -5.09
C SER A 146 -1.38 0.84 -6.58
N TRP A 147 -1.56 2.11 -6.94
CA TRP A 147 -1.55 2.56 -8.33
C TRP A 147 -0.17 2.44 -8.97
N SER A 148 0.89 2.80 -8.24
CA SER A 148 2.27 2.62 -8.73
C SER A 148 2.59 1.16 -9.06
N ASN A 149 2.17 0.21 -8.21
CA ASN A 149 2.37 -1.22 -8.46
C ASN A 149 1.54 -1.74 -9.65
N LEU A 150 0.45 -1.06 -10.06
CA LEU A 150 -0.26 -1.38 -11.30
C LEU A 150 0.50 -0.87 -12.53
N ILE A 151 1.10 0.31 -12.42
CA ILE A 151 1.79 1.00 -13.52
C ILE A 151 3.14 0.36 -13.83
N LEU A 152 3.89 -0.06 -12.79
CA LEU A 152 5.24 -0.62 -12.91
C LEU A 152 5.33 -1.85 -13.83
N HIS A 153 4.22 -2.55 -14.05
CA HIS A 153 4.16 -3.71 -14.96
C HIS A 153 3.89 -3.36 -16.43
N ASN A 154 3.56 -2.11 -16.76
CA ASN A 154 3.18 -1.65 -18.10
C ASN A 154 3.87 -0.32 -18.47
N LEU A 155 5.12 -0.11 -18.07
CA LEU A 155 5.83 1.18 -18.27
C LEU A 155 6.03 1.55 -19.75
N ASP A 156 5.93 0.60 -20.68
CA ASP A 156 6.07 0.83 -22.11
C ASP A 156 4.82 1.49 -22.75
N ASP A 157 3.70 1.57 -22.02
CA ASP A 157 2.48 2.24 -22.47
C ASP A 157 2.56 3.76 -22.17
N PRO A 158 2.37 4.66 -23.17
CA PRO A 158 2.32 6.10 -22.94
C PRO A 158 1.29 6.53 -21.88
N THR A 159 0.17 5.80 -21.71
CA THR A 159 -0.82 6.12 -20.67
C THR A 159 -0.29 5.85 -19.26
N SER A 160 0.61 4.87 -19.11
CA SER A 160 1.32 4.57 -17.87
C SER A 160 2.20 5.73 -17.42
N LEU A 161 2.83 6.47 -18.35
CA LEU A 161 3.66 7.63 -18.01
C LEU A 161 2.85 8.79 -17.42
N VAL A 162 1.66 9.07 -17.98
CA VAL A 162 0.76 10.11 -17.44
C VAL A 162 0.25 9.72 -16.06
N ASN A 163 -0.13 8.46 -15.88
CA ASN A 163 -0.57 7.96 -14.58
C ASN A 163 0.58 7.94 -13.57
N LEU A 164 1.81 7.67 -14.01
CA LEU A 164 3.00 7.73 -13.15
C LEU A 164 3.24 9.14 -12.62
N ALA A 165 3.04 10.18 -13.44
CA ALA A 165 3.13 11.56 -12.99
C ALA A 165 2.07 11.90 -11.94
N LYS A 166 0.81 11.42 -12.10
CA LYS A 166 -0.24 11.60 -11.09
C LYS A 166 0.10 10.90 -9.77
N VAL A 167 0.65 9.70 -9.84
CA VAL A 167 1.15 8.97 -8.67
C VAL A 167 2.27 9.76 -7.97
N GLU A 168 3.22 10.30 -8.73
CA GLU A 168 4.27 11.16 -8.15
C GLU A 168 3.66 12.37 -7.43
N MET A 169 2.68 13.06 -8.03
CA MET A 169 1.99 14.18 -7.38
C MET A 169 1.31 13.78 -6.06
N ILE A 170 0.65 12.61 -6.02
CA ILE A 170 0.07 12.05 -4.79
C ILE A 170 1.16 11.84 -3.73
N MET A 171 2.25 11.17 -4.11
CA MET A 171 3.31 10.82 -3.16
C MET A 171 4.09 12.05 -2.69
N ARG A 172 4.25 13.08 -3.52
CA ARG A 172 4.77 14.40 -3.11
C ARG A 172 3.87 15.09 -2.11
N LYS A 173 2.54 15.00 -2.27
CA LYS A 173 1.59 15.51 -1.28
C LYS A 173 1.72 14.77 0.05
N VAL A 174 1.91 13.44 0.03
CA VAL A 174 2.18 12.64 1.22
C VAL A 174 3.48 13.07 1.91
N GLU A 175 4.58 13.15 1.16
CA GLU A 175 5.90 13.55 1.66
C GLU A 175 5.89 14.94 2.30
N SER A 176 5.26 15.92 1.65
CA SER A 176 5.21 17.30 2.15
C SER A 176 4.27 17.48 3.35
N THR A 177 3.26 16.62 3.52
CA THR A 177 2.23 16.80 4.57
C THR A 177 2.48 15.93 5.80
N TYR A 178 2.87 14.67 5.61
CA TYR A 178 3.15 13.74 6.71
C TYR A 178 4.15 12.66 6.28
N PRO A 179 5.44 13.01 6.15
CA PRO A 179 6.45 12.12 5.59
C PRO A 179 6.70 10.87 6.43
N GLU A 180 6.41 10.91 7.73
CA GLU A 180 6.63 9.78 8.66
C GLU A 180 5.52 8.73 8.62
N TYR A 181 4.42 9.00 7.89
CA TYR A 181 3.30 8.07 7.79
C TYR A 181 3.79 6.67 7.35
N ASN A 182 3.29 5.64 8.06
CA ASN A 182 3.63 4.24 7.81
C ASN A 182 5.16 3.99 7.79
N ASN A 183 5.87 4.43 8.83
CA ASN A 183 7.33 4.29 8.98
C ASN A 183 8.13 4.98 7.86
N GLY A 184 7.61 6.10 7.37
CA GLY A 184 8.22 6.82 6.25
C GLY A 184 8.20 6.05 4.93
N ALA A 185 7.15 5.26 4.68
CA ALA A 185 7.05 4.45 3.47
C ALA A 185 7.01 5.29 2.18
N VAL A 186 6.71 6.59 2.25
CA VAL A 186 6.86 7.50 1.09
C VAL A 186 8.32 7.59 0.63
N TYR A 187 9.29 7.44 1.54
CA TYR A 187 10.70 7.37 1.18
C TYR A 187 11.05 6.05 0.50
N LEU A 188 10.45 4.93 0.92
CA LEU A 188 10.59 3.65 0.19
C LEU A 188 10.03 3.75 -1.23
N PHE A 189 8.87 4.39 -1.37
CA PHE A 189 8.27 4.66 -2.66
C PHE A 189 9.22 5.46 -3.55
N PHE A 190 9.72 6.61 -3.10
CA PHE A 190 10.60 7.43 -3.94
C PHE A 190 11.95 6.75 -4.21
N GLY A 191 12.47 5.96 -3.27
CA GLY A 191 13.65 5.13 -3.48
C GLY A 191 13.48 4.17 -4.64
N ALA A 192 12.39 3.39 -4.62
CA ALA A 192 12.05 2.48 -5.71
C ALA A 192 11.71 3.22 -7.01
N TYR A 193 10.94 4.30 -6.93
CA TYR A 193 10.51 5.12 -8.07
C TYR A 193 11.69 5.63 -8.89
N TYR A 194 12.69 6.23 -8.24
CA TYR A 194 13.84 6.78 -8.93
C TYR A 194 14.83 5.73 -9.43
N CYS A 195 14.89 4.56 -8.79
CA CYS A 195 15.74 3.45 -9.23
C CYS A 195 15.09 2.58 -10.32
N SER A 196 13.75 2.54 -10.40
CA SER A 196 13.04 1.69 -11.37
C SER A 196 12.81 2.35 -12.72
N LYS A 197 12.87 3.69 -12.78
CA LYS A 197 12.67 4.43 -14.03
C LYS A 197 13.95 4.44 -14.85
N PRO A 198 13.88 4.26 -16.18
CA PRO A 198 15.02 4.52 -17.06
C PRO A 198 15.48 5.98 -16.92
N ILE A 199 16.79 6.22 -17.04
CA ILE A 199 17.41 7.55 -16.90
C ILE A 199 16.77 8.56 -17.87
N MET A 200 16.52 8.16 -19.12
CA MET A 200 15.89 9.00 -20.14
C MET A 200 14.47 9.49 -19.77
N PHE A 201 13.80 8.83 -18.83
CA PHE A 201 12.47 9.19 -18.33
C PHE A 201 12.51 9.79 -16.92
N GLY A 202 13.68 10.28 -16.48
CA GLY A 202 13.86 10.93 -15.18
C GLY A 202 14.16 9.96 -14.03
N GLY A 203 14.64 8.75 -14.33
CA GLY A 203 15.29 7.89 -13.33
C GLY A 203 16.54 8.57 -12.77
N ASN A 204 16.77 8.40 -11.46
CA ASN A 204 17.91 8.97 -10.75
C ASN A 204 18.30 8.05 -9.58
N PRO A 205 19.11 7.01 -9.83
CA PRO A 205 19.46 6.02 -8.80
C PRO A 205 20.08 6.63 -7.55
N GLU A 206 20.90 7.66 -7.66
CA GLU A 206 21.52 8.32 -6.50
C GLU A 206 20.48 9.05 -5.63
N LEU A 207 19.52 9.75 -6.25
CA LEU A 207 18.40 10.30 -5.49
C LEU A 207 17.55 9.18 -4.85
N GLY A 208 17.36 8.07 -5.56
CA GLY A 208 16.67 6.89 -5.02
C GLY A 208 17.36 6.31 -3.78
N LYS A 209 18.70 6.23 -3.81
CA LYS A 209 19.52 5.84 -2.65
C LYS A 209 19.34 6.79 -1.48
N GLU A 210 19.40 8.10 -1.70
CA GLU A 210 19.16 9.09 -0.63
C GLU A 210 17.80 8.88 0.03
N TYR A 211 16.78 8.53 -0.74
CA TYR A 211 15.45 8.20 -0.22
C TYR A 211 15.44 6.94 0.64
N PHE A 212 16.10 5.87 0.22
CA PHE A 212 16.26 4.68 1.07
C PHE A 212 17.00 5.02 2.37
N GLU A 213 18.06 5.81 2.30
CA GLU A 213 18.84 6.26 3.45
C GLU A 213 18.02 7.12 4.43
N LYS A 214 17.14 8.01 3.92
CA LYS A 214 16.17 8.75 4.74
C LYS A 214 15.26 7.80 5.54
N CYS A 215 14.76 6.74 4.89
CA CYS A 215 13.90 5.75 5.57
C CYS A 215 14.67 4.95 6.62
N ILE A 216 15.91 4.54 6.32
CA ILE A 216 16.79 3.85 7.27
C ILE A 216 17.08 4.74 8.48
N LYS A 217 17.41 6.01 8.24
CA LYS A 217 17.70 6.98 9.31
C LYS A 217 16.48 7.25 10.20
N LEU A 218 15.29 7.37 9.60
CA LEU A 218 14.04 7.62 10.34
C LEU A 218 13.73 6.50 11.33
N ASN A 219 13.90 5.24 10.92
CA ASN A 219 13.45 4.08 11.69
C ASN A 219 14.57 3.39 12.48
N GLY A 220 15.83 3.71 12.19
CA GLY A 220 17.00 3.09 12.80
C GLY A 220 17.20 1.63 12.39
N LYS A 221 18.07 0.94 13.14
CA LYS A 221 18.49 -0.44 12.83
C LYS A 221 17.41 -1.50 12.96
N ASP A 222 16.31 -1.20 13.66
CA ASP A 222 15.26 -2.19 13.94
C ASP A 222 14.28 -2.35 12.78
N TYR A 223 14.28 -1.49 11.76
CA TYR A 223 13.39 -1.62 10.59
C TYR A 223 14.18 -2.04 9.35
N LEU A 224 14.01 -3.28 8.93
CA LEU A 224 14.90 -3.92 7.94
C LEU A 224 14.43 -3.78 6.49
N LEU A 225 13.13 -3.51 6.28
CA LEU A 225 12.53 -3.44 4.95
C LEU A 225 13.24 -2.48 3.99
N PRO A 226 13.68 -1.26 4.40
CA PRO A 226 14.35 -0.33 3.50
C PRO A 226 15.59 -0.92 2.83
N LYS A 227 16.37 -1.74 3.53
CA LYS A 227 17.57 -2.38 2.97
C LYS A 227 17.24 -3.44 1.93
N VAL A 228 16.14 -4.16 2.11
CA VAL A 228 15.64 -5.13 1.11
C VAL A 228 15.29 -4.42 -0.19
N TYR A 229 14.56 -3.31 -0.11
CA TYR A 229 14.17 -2.54 -1.29
C TYR A 229 15.37 -1.80 -1.91
N MET A 230 16.30 -1.30 -1.10
CA MET A 230 17.56 -0.72 -1.60
C MET A 230 18.38 -1.76 -2.37
N ALA A 231 18.49 -2.99 -1.87
CA ALA A 231 19.13 -4.07 -2.62
C ALA A 231 18.38 -4.34 -3.94
N ARG A 232 17.05 -4.53 -3.86
CA ARG A 232 16.23 -4.91 -5.01
C ARG A 232 16.23 -3.88 -6.14
N TYR A 233 16.23 -2.60 -5.80
CA TYR A 233 16.03 -1.51 -6.75
C TYR A 233 17.32 -0.75 -7.04
N TYR A 234 18.03 -0.27 -6.02
CA TYR A 234 19.25 0.52 -6.23
C TYR A 234 20.42 -0.38 -6.65
N ALA A 235 20.74 -1.42 -5.88
CA ALA A 235 21.91 -2.25 -6.17
C ALA A 235 21.78 -2.96 -7.53
N VAL A 236 20.57 -3.45 -7.88
CA VAL A 236 20.29 -4.04 -9.19
C VAL A 236 20.45 -3.00 -10.31
N GLN A 237 19.87 -1.80 -10.16
CA GLN A 237 19.99 -0.75 -11.18
C GLN A 237 21.44 -0.29 -11.41
N MET A 238 22.28 -0.36 -10.37
CA MET A 238 23.70 -0.04 -10.43
C MET A 238 24.57 -1.23 -10.85
N MET A 239 23.98 -2.40 -11.12
CA MET A 239 24.69 -3.66 -11.38
C MET A 239 25.70 -4.03 -10.27
N ASP A 240 25.42 -3.60 -9.03
CA ASP A 240 26.27 -3.81 -7.86
C ASP A 240 25.84 -5.07 -7.09
N LYS A 241 26.33 -6.21 -7.58
CA LYS A 241 26.09 -7.53 -6.99
C LYS A 241 26.63 -7.65 -5.56
N GLU A 242 27.74 -6.98 -5.26
CA GLU A 242 28.36 -7.01 -3.92
C GLU A 242 27.47 -6.30 -2.90
N LEU A 243 26.99 -5.10 -3.23
CA LEU A 243 26.06 -4.35 -2.39
C LEU A 243 24.74 -5.09 -2.20
N PHE A 244 24.21 -5.69 -3.26
CA PHE A 244 23.00 -6.53 -3.19
C PHE A 244 23.15 -7.64 -2.13
N ASN A 245 24.21 -8.44 -2.24
CA ASN A 245 24.48 -9.52 -1.29
C ASN A 245 24.72 -9.00 0.13
N LYS A 246 25.50 -7.92 0.27
CA LYS A 246 25.80 -7.33 1.57
C LYS A 246 24.52 -6.89 2.30
N LEU A 247 23.65 -6.15 1.63
CA LEU A 247 22.40 -5.64 2.23
C LEU A 247 21.45 -6.77 2.62
N LEU A 248 21.26 -7.77 1.76
CA LEU A 248 20.35 -8.88 2.04
C LEU A 248 20.86 -9.79 3.17
N ASN A 249 22.16 -10.09 3.19
CA ASN A 249 22.76 -10.84 4.30
C ASN A 249 22.70 -10.06 5.62
N GLU A 250 22.88 -8.73 5.58
CA GLU A 250 22.69 -7.90 6.77
C GLU A 250 21.25 -7.99 7.29
N VAL A 251 20.24 -7.92 6.41
CA VAL A 251 18.82 -8.09 6.79
C VAL A 251 18.58 -9.43 7.45
N ILE A 252 19.10 -10.53 6.89
CA ILE A 252 18.92 -11.89 7.43
C ILE A 252 19.52 -12.01 8.84
N ASN A 253 20.73 -11.49 9.01
CA ASN A 253 21.53 -11.67 10.22
C ASN A 253 21.25 -10.64 11.33
N THR A 254 20.61 -9.52 11.01
CA THR A 254 20.32 -8.48 12.00
C THR A 254 19.31 -8.98 13.05
N LYS A 255 19.68 -8.83 14.32
CA LYS A 255 18.77 -9.01 15.47
C LYS A 255 18.08 -7.68 15.75
N THR A 256 16.76 -7.71 15.81
CA THR A 256 15.92 -6.53 16.07
C THR A 256 15.21 -6.71 17.40
N ASN A 257 15.12 -5.64 18.18
CA ASN A 257 14.53 -5.69 19.53
C ASN A 257 13.14 -5.04 19.57
N ASN A 258 12.82 -4.18 18.60
CA ASN A 258 11.54 -3.51 18.54
C ASN A 258 10.44 -4.45 18.03
N LYS A 259 9.54 -4.86 18.94
CA LYS A 259 8.42 -5.74 18.63
C LYS A 259 7.45 -5.15 17.61
N GLU A 260 7.32 -3.82 17.51
CA GLU A 260 6.43 -3.18 16.54
C GLU A 260 6.83 -3.46 15.08
N TYR A 261 8.06 -3.95 14.84
CA TYR A 261 8.54 -4.31 13.51
C TYR A 261 8.64 -5.81 13.25
N ASN A 262 8.17 -6.66 14.17
CA ASN A 262 8.32 -8.12 14.04
C ASN A 262 7.78 -8.65 12.71
N LEU A 263 6.54 -8.30 12.34
CA LEU A 263 5.93 -8.77 11.11
C LEU A 263 6.70 -8.27 9.88
N MET A 264 6.96 -6.96 9.84
CA MET A 264 7.66 -6.33 8.72
C MET A 264 9.08 -6.88 8.55
N ASN A 265 9.77 -7.17 9.65
CA ASN A 265 11.11 -7.77 9.64
C ASN A 265 11.08 -9.24 9.28
N ALA A 266 10.06 -9.99 9.70
CA ALA A 266 9.87 -11.37 9.25
C ALA A 266 9.64 -11.43 7.73
N ILE A 267 8.82 -10.53 7.19
CA ILE A 267 8.61 -10.34 5.75
C ILE A 267 9.93 -9.95 5.06
N ALA A 268 10.64 -8.95 5.60
CA ALA A 268 11.93 -8.49 5.04
C ALA A 268 12.95 -9.63 4.97
N LYS A 269 13.06 -10.45 6.02
CA LYS A 269 13.95 -11.62 6.07
C LYS A 269 13.53 -12.70 5.08
N ARG A 270 12.23 -12.97 4.90
CA ARG A 270 11.75 -13.91 3.88
C ARG A 270 12.10 -13.40 2.47
N LYS A 271 11.79 -12.14 2.16
CA LYS A 271 12.12 -11.52 0.87
C LYS A 271 13.63 -11.53 0.61
N ALA A 272 14.45 -11.22 1.61
CA ALA A 272 15.91 -11.22 1.47
C ALA A 272 16.45 -12.60 1.06
N ARG A 273 15.97 -13.69 1.69
CA ARG A 273 16.34 -15.06 1.30
C ARG A 273 15.91 -15.37 -0.12
N LEU A 274 14.66 -15.06 -0.45
CA LEU A 274 14.11 -15.29 -1.79
C LEU A 274 14.88 -14.52 -2.88
N PHE A 275 15.30 -13.30 -2.59
CA PHE A 275 16.05 -12.47 -3.54
C PHE A 275 17.48 -12.97 -3.73
N LEU A 276 18.12 -13.52 -2.70
CA LEU A 276 19.41 -14.20 -2.83
C LEU A 276 19.27 -15.49 -3.66
N GLU A 277 18.22 -16.29 -3.44
CA GLU A 277 17.94 -17.48 -4.25
C GLU A 277 17.71 -17.14 -5.74
N LYS A 278 17.13 -15.98 -6.01
CA LYS A 278 16.82 -15.46 -7.35
C LYS A 278 17.89 -14.53 -7.91
N GLU A 279 19.09 -14.46 -7.33
CA GLU A 279 20.14 -13.49 -7.68
C GLU A 279 20.44 -13.46 -9.20
N LYS A 280 20.52 -14.64 -9.83
CA LYS A 280 20.78 -14.77 -11.28
C LYS A 280 19.72 -14.08 -12.16
N LEU A 281 18.49 -13.93 -11.68
CA LEU A 281 17.45 -13.20 -12.41
C LEU A 281 17.67 -11.69 -12.37
N PHE A 282 18.43 -11.18 -11.41
CA PHE A 282 18.74 -9.75 -11.26
C PHE A 282 20.08 -9.38 -11.88
N PHE A 283 21.03 -10.32 -11.88
CA PHE A 283 22.36 -10.16 -12.47
C PHE A 283 22.62 -11.31 -13.45
N PRO A 284 21.98 -11.30 -14.64
CA PRO A 284 22.24 -12.33 -15.64
C PRO A 284 23.70 -12.25 -16.08
N GLU A 285 24.37 -13.40 -16.12
CA GLU A 285 25.69 -13.50 -16.72
C GLU A 285 25.53 -13.27 -18.22
N VAL A 286 26.21 -12.26 -18.77
CA VAL A 286 26.26 -12.05 -20.21
C VAL A 286 27.22 -13.10 -20.76
N GLU A 287 26.69 -14.26 -21.14
CA GLU A 287 27.43 -15.21 -21.96
C GLU A 287 27.59 -14.58 -23.35
N TYR A 288 28.82 -14.16 -23.66
CA TYR A 288 29.20 -13.84 -25.03
C TYR A 288 29.46 -15.17 -25.74
N GLU A 289 28.53 -15.63 -26.58
CA GLU A 289 28.80 -16.61 -27.64
C GLU A 289 29.57 -15.96 -28.81
#